data_AF-A0A3R7TY83-F1
#
_entry.id   AF-A0A3R7TY83-F1
#
_cell.length_a   1.000
_cell.length_b   1.000
_cell.length_c   1.000
_cell.angle_alpha   90.00
_cell.angle_beta   90.00
_cell.angle_gamma   90.00
#
_symmetry.space_group_name_H-M   'P 1'
#
loop_
_entity.id
_entity.type
_entity.pdbx_description
1 polymer ?
#
loop_
_entity_poly.entity_id
_entity_poly.type
_entity_poly.pdbx_seq_one_letter_code
_entity_poly.pdbx_strand_id
1 'polypeptide(L)' 'MNNSVVPANEPIVESVLEWTIARDAEDIGVLMNWISKANKKRERETLIQRTRELLAEIEHAARRLDDLR' A
#
# COMPACT_ATOMS: atom_id res chain seq x y z
N MET A 1 -33.16 7.82 7.01
CA MET A 1 -32.07 7.37 6.13
C MET A 1 -31.09 8.53 6.03
N ASN A 2 -30.05 8.52 6.86
CA ASN A 2 -29.07 9.61 6.87
C ASN A 2 -28.08 9.35 5.74
N ASN A 3 -28.29 10.07 4.64
CA ASN A 3 -27.38 10.13 3.51
C ASN A 3 -26.20 11.03 3.92
N SER A 4 -25.28 10.50 4.72
CA SER A 4 -24.00 11.17 4.97
C SER A 4 -23.15 11.02 3.72
N VAL A 5 -23.35 11.95 2.79
CA VAL A 5 -22.35 12.23 1.76
C VAL A 5 -21.18 12.86 2.50
N VAL A 6 -20.21 12.01 2.83
CA VAL A 6 -18.89 12.37 3.34
C VAL A 6 -18.28 13.39 2.37
N PRO A 7 -18.01 14.64 2.77
CA PRO A 7 -17.28 15.58 1.94
C PRO A 7 -15.90 15.00 1.64
N ALA A 8 -15.37 15.22 0.44
CA ALA A 8 -14.10 14.66 -0.03
C ALA A 8 -12.85 15.05 0.80
N ASN A 9 -13.00 15.90 1.82
CA ASN A 9 -11.97 16.38 2.73
C ASN A 9 -12.20 15.86 4.16
N GLU A 10 -12.56 14.59 4.33
CA GLU A 10 -12.65 14.01 5.66
C GLU A 10 -11.27 13.57 6.16
N PRO A 11 -10.84 13.98 7.37
CA PRO A 11 -9.52 13.64 7.94
C PRO A 11 -9.26 12.14 8.06
N ILE A 12 -10.31 11.32 7.97
CA ILE A 12 -10.25 9.87 7.90
C ILE A 12 -9.55 9.41 6.61
N VAL A 13 -9.79 10.07 5.48
CA VAL A 13 -9.19 9.69 4.19
C VAL A 13 -7.68 9.89 4.22
N GLU A 14 -7.21 11.05 4.67
CA GLU A 14 -5.78 11.33 4.83
C GLU A 14 -5.11 10.31 5.77
N SER A 15 -5.70 10.09 6.95
CA SER A 15 -5.19 9.11 7.93
C SER A 15 -5.12 7.69 7.37
N VAL A 16 -6.09 7.27 6.56
CA VAL A 16 -6.09 5.95 5.92
C VAL A 16 -5.00 5.85 4.86
N LEU A 17 -4.78 6.89 4.06
CA LEU A 17 -3.73 6.90 3.04
C LEU A 17 -2.34 6.85 3.67
N GLU A 18 -2.12 7.62 4.74
CA GLU A 18 -0.86 7.57 5.51
C GLU A 18 -0.63 6.19 6.12
N TRP A 19 -1.68 5.59 6.70
CA TRP A 19 -1.62 4.24 7.25
C TRP A 19 -1.31 3.19 6.17
N THR A 20 -1.94 3.28 5.00
CA THR A 20 -1.68 2.37 3.87
C THR A 20 -0.21 2.44 3.45
N ILE A 21 0.35 3.64 3.29
CA ILE A 21 1.76 3.81 2.94
C ILE A 21 2.68 3.17 3.98
N ALA A 22 2.42 3.43 5.26
CA ALA A 22 3.24 2.89 6.36
C ALA A 22 3.19 1.37 6.41
N ARG A 23 1.99 0.79 6.35
CA ARG A 23 1.77 -0.65 6.39
C ARG A 23 2.39 -1.36 5.18
N ASP A 24 2.14 -0.86 3.98
CA ASP A 24 2.64 -1.50 2.76
C ASP A 24 4.17 -1.46 2.69
N ALA A 25 4.80 -0.39 3.20
CA ALA A 25 6.25 -0.30 3.31
C ALA A 25 6.83 -1.35 4.28
N GLU A 26 6.16 -1.59 5.41
CA GLU A 26 6.53 -2.65 6.35
C GLU A 26 6.38 -4.04 5.71
N ASP A 27 5.25 -4.30 5.05
CA ASP A 27 4.96 -5.56 4.37
C ASP A 27 5.98 -5.83 3.24
N ILE A 28 6.39 -4.81 2.47
CA ILE A 28 7.47 -4.91 1.49
C ILE A 28 8.78 -5.33 2.16
N GLY A 29 9.13 -4.78 3.33
CA GLY A 29 10.31 -5.19 4.09
C GLY A 29 10.32 -6.68 4.41
N VAL A 30 9.17 -7.22 4.83
CA VAL A 30 8.99 -8.66 5.10
C VAL A 30 9.13 -9.48 3.81
N LEU A 31 8.49 -9.05 2.71
CA LEU A 31 8.57 -9.73 1.42
C LEU A 31 10.00 -9.77 0.89
N MET A 32 10.77 -8.69 1.01
CA MET A 32 12.17 -8.65 0.60
C MET A 32 13.03 -9.66 1.38
N ASN A 33 12.78 -9.79 2.68
CA ASN A 33 13.42 -10.83 3.49
C ASN A 33 13.05 -12.25 3.01
N TRP A 34 11.79 -12.50 2.62
CA TRP A 34 11.39 -13.79 2.04
C TRP A 34 11.97 -14.05 0.65
N ILE A 35 12.05 -13.03 -0.22
CA ILE A 35 12.67 -13.13 -1.56
C ILE A 35 14.12 -13.59 -1.44
N SER A 36 14.86 -13.05 -0.46
CA SER A 36 16.27 -13.43 -0.22
C SER A 36 16.44 -14.89 0.21
N LYS A 37 15.39 -15.50 0.77
CA LYS A 37 15.37 -16.88 1.31
C LYS A 37 14.68 -17.88 0.38
N ALA A 38 14.02 -17.43 -0.68
CA ALA A 38 13.24 -18.27 -1.58
C ALA A 38 14.15 -19.23 -2.38
N ASN A 39 13.89 -20.53 -2.22
CA ASN A 39 14.68 -21.60 -2.85
C ASN A 39 14.14 -22.01 -4.23
N LYS A 40 12.89 -21.65 -4.54
CA LYS A 40 12.27 -21.95 -5.84
C LYS A 40 12.09 -20.67 -6.65
N LYS A 41 12.41 -20.74 -7.95
CA LYS A 41 12.19 -19.64 -8.89
C LYS A 41 10.74 -19.13 -8.85
N ARG A 42 9.77 -20.05 -8.93
CA ARG A 42 8.34 -19.71 -8.93
C ARG A 42 7.90 -18.96 -7.66
N GLU A 43 8.37 -19.40 -6.50
CA GLU A 43 8.08 -18.74 -5.22
C GLU A 43 8.64 -17.32 -5.21
N ARG A 44 9.90 -17.16 -5.65
CA ARG A 44 10.54 -15.85 -5.77
C ARG A 44 9.77 -14.92 -6.71
N GLU A 45 9.30 -15.43 -7.85
CA GLU A 45 8.49 -14.67 -8.80
C GLU A 45 7.16 -14.21 -8.18
N THR A 46 6.48 -15.07 -7.41
CA THR A 46 5.25 -14.70 -6.70
C THR A 46 5.51 -13.61 -5.66
N LEU A 47 6.58 -13.71 -4.87
CA LEU A 47 6.93 -12.69 -3.88
C LEU A 47 7.29 -11.35 -4.53
N ILE A 48 8.04 -11.37 -5.63
CA ILE A 48 8.36 -10.17 -6.41
C ILE A 48 7.08 -9.53 -6.96
N GLN A 49 6.15 -10.35 -7.47
CA GLN A 49 4.88 -9.84 -7.97
C GLN A 49 4.08 -9.15 -6.87
N ARG A 50 3.97 -9.76 -5.68
CA ARG A 50 3.29 -9.13 -4.54
C ARG A 50 3.97 -7.83 -4.09
N THR A 51 5.30 -7.79 -4.11
CA THR A 51 6.07 -6.58 -3.78
C THR A 51 5.75 -5.44 -4.74
N ARG A 52 5.60 -5.73 -6.04
CA ARG A 52 5.23 -4.73 -7.05
C ARG A 52 3.81 -4.20 -6.84
N GLU A 53 2.87 -5.04 -6.42
CA GLU A 53 1.50 -4.62 -6.11
C GLU A 53 1.49 -3.64 -4.95
N LEU A 54 2.18 -3.95 -3.85
CA LEU A 54 2.28 -3.05 -2.70
C LEU A 54 2.96 -1.72 -3.05
N LEU A 55 4.02 -1.75 -3.87
CA LEU A 55 4.64 -0.52 -4.36
C LEU A 55 3.67 0.35 -5.16
N ALA A 56 2.85 -0.27 -6.02
CA ALA A 56 1.83 0.46 -6.77
C ALA A 56 0.74 1.05 -5.87
N GLU A 57 0.37 0.35 -4.78
CA GLU A 57 -0.57 0.84 -3.76
C GLU A 57 0.01 2.06 -3.02
N ILE A 58 1.29 2.01 -2.60
CA ILE A 58 2.01 3.14 -2.00
C ILE A 58 2.03 4.34 -2.95
N GLU A 59 2.42 4.14 -4.21
CA GLU A 59 2.48 5.23 -5.20
C GLU A 59 1.10 5.86 -5.42
N HIS A 60 0.04 5.05 -5.47
CA HIS A 60 -1.32 5.54 -5.59
C HIS A 60 -1.75 6.34 -4.35
N ALA A 61 -1.46 5.82 -3.15
CA ALA A 61 -1.80 6.51 -1.91
C ALA A 61 -1.04 7.84 -1.76
N ALA A 62 0.24 7.88 -2.12
CA ALA A 62 1.07 9.08 -2.09
C ALA A 62 0.54 10.15 -3.04
N ARG A 63 0.22 9.80 -4.29
CA ARG A 63 -0.41 10.72 -5.25
C ARG A 63 -1.72 11.27 -4.71
N ARG A 64 -2.55 10.42 -4.10
CA ARG A 64 -3.83 10.85 -3.55
C ARG A 64 -3.69 11.78 -2.35
N LEU A 65 -2.66 11.59 -1.51
CA LEU A 65 -2.34 12.50 -0.41
C LEU A 65 -1.91 13.88 -0.94
N ASP A 66 -1.09 13.91 -1.98
CA ASP A 66 -0.70 15.17 -2.60
C ASP A 66 -1.92 15.89 -3.22
N ASP A 67 -2.88 15.18 -3.81
CA ASP A 67 -4.13 15.76 -4.31
C ASP A 67 -5.06 16.33 -3.21
N LEU A 68 -4.86 15.95 -1.94
CA LEU A 68 -5.64 16.44 -0.79
C LEU A 68 -5.03 17.69 -0.14
N ARG A 69 -3.78 18.02 -0.44
CA ARG A 69 -3.02 19.14 0.12
C ARG A 69 -3.20 20.42 -0.71
#